data_AF-A0A2H0RL49-F1
#
_entry.id   AF-A0A2H0RL49-F1
#
_cell.length_a   1.000
_cell.length_b   1.000
_cell.length_c   1.000
_cell.angle_alpha   90.00
_cell.angle_beta   90.00
_cell.angle_gamma   90.00
#
_symmetry.space_group_name_H-M   'P 1'
#
loop_
_entity.id
_entity.type
_entity.pdbx_description
1 polymer ?
#
loop_
_entity_poly.entity_id
_entity_poly.type
_entity_poly.pdbx_seq_one_letter_code
_entity_poly.pdbx_strand_id
1 'polypeptide(L)'
;MATPSSQQPKKGWAAYALEQKVGLVIFGVTGVVGLILSMVFIVQGIRAPFIVSYSGDRFTTTSERNAEEIQKQKTTDTDGDGINDYDELNVFRTSPYLADSDSDGFDDNQEIKSGNDPNCPVDQNCGRASDAGVNNPLIASDLTDKLPFEESGLNTQINDAGDVENLLGQLTNDDIRAALLQQGIDQTTIDALSDAEIRDLFNSALQELAASGAINDILKQAKQ
;
A
#
# COMPACT_ATOMS: atom_id res chain seq x y z
N MET A 1 -72.85 -40.65 -45.97
CA MET A 1 -72.82 -41.80 -45.04
C MET A 1 -71.82 -41.48 -43.94
N ALA A 2 -72.30 -41.09 -42.76
CA ALA A 2 -71.45 -40.89 -41.59
C ALA A 2 -71.84 -41.94 -40.56
N THR A 3 -70.90 -42.81 -40.19
CA THR A 3 -71.03 -43.73 -39.06
C THR A 3 -70.87 -42.95 -37.76
N PRO A 4 -71.68 -43.20 -36.71
CA PRO A 4 -71.46 -42.57 -35.43
C PRO A 4 -70.32 -43.27 -34.70
N SER A 5 -69.31 -42.47 -34.34
CA SER A 5 -68.21 -42.82 -33.45
C SER A 5 -68.75 -43.07 -32.04
N SER A 6 -68.57 -44.27 -31.51
CA SER A 6 -69.02 -44.68 -30.18
C SER A 6 -68.04 -44.18 -29.10
N GLN A 7 -68.30 -42.97 -28.59
CA GLN A 7 -67.62 -42.51 -27.38
C GLN A 7 -68.09 -43.34 -26.17
N GLN A 8 -67.17 -44.12 -25.59
CA GLN A 8 -67.40 -44.83 -24.35
C GLN A 8 -67.50 -43.84 -23.18
N PRO A 9 -68.43 -44.02 -22.23
CA PRO A 9 -68.64 -43.08 -21.13
C PRO A 9 -67.43 -43.08 -20.17
N LYS A 10 -66.96 -41.88 -19.82
CA LYS A 10 -65.87 -41.70 -18.83
C LYS A 10 -66.34 -42.21 -17.46
N LYS A 11 -65.66 -43.24 -16.95
CA LYS A 11 -65.98 -43.86 -15.66
C LYS A 11 -65.57 -42.93 -14.50
N GLY A 12 -66.55 -42.39 -13.78
CA GLY A 12 -66.33 -41.49 -12.64
C GLY A 12 -65.77 -42.21 -11.41
N TRP A 13 -65.17 -41.45 -10.49
CA TRP A 13 -64.50 -41.94 -9.27
C TRP A 13 -65.37 -42.84 -8.37
N ALA A 14 -66.70 -42.66 -8.41
CA ALA A 14 -67.66 -43.50 -7.70
C ALA A 14 -67.71 -44.96 -8.19
N ALA A 15 -67.30 -45.23 -9.44
CA ALA A 15 -67.44 -46.53 -10.10
C ALA A 15 -66.24 -47.48 -9.87
N TYR A 16 -65.27 -47.10 -9.04
CA TYR A 16 -64.13 -47.93 -8.66
C TYR A 16 -64.39 -48.68 -7.34
N ALA A 17 -63.92 -49.92 -7.26
CA ALA A 17 -63.96 -50.71 -6.02
C ALA A 17 -63.06 -50.10 -4.94
N LEU A 18 -63.37 -50.36 -3.67
CA LEU A 18 -62.64 -49.83 -2.52
C LEU A 18 -61.14 -50.14 -2.60
N GLU A 19 -60.78 -51.36 -3.01
CA GLU A 19 -59.39 -51.81 -3.18
C GLU A 19 -58.61 -51.00 -4.22
N GLN A 20 -59.26 -50.64 -5.34
CA GLN A 20 -58.64 -49.81 -6.40
C GLN A 20 -58.45 -48.37 -5.94
N LYS A 21 -59.35 -47.84 -5.11
CA LYS A 21 -59.20 -46.51 -4.51
C LYS A 21 -58.05 -46.47 -3.52
N VAL A 22 -57.93 -47.49 -2.66
CA VAL A 22 -56.84 -47.62 -1.69
C VAL A 22 -55.49 -47.75 -2.42
N GLY A 23 -55.42 -48.58 -3.46
CA GLY A 23 -54.20 -48.71 -4.28
C GLY A 23 -53.76 -47.41 -4.94
N LEU A 24 -54.71 -46.62 -5.47
CA LEU A 24 -54.41 -45.33 -6.11
C LEU A 24 -53.96 -44.26 -5.09
N VAL A 25 -54.53 -44.27 -3.89
CA VAL A 25 -54.11 -43.39 -2.79
C VAL A 25 -52.71 -43.76 -2.31
N ILE A 26 -52.43 -45.05 -2.08
CA ILE A 26 -51.10 -45.50 -1.64
C ILE A 26 -50.05 -45.16 -2.70
N PHE A 27 -50.31 -45.46 -3.98
CA PHE A 27 -49.39 -45.14 -5.06
C PHE A 27 -49.12 -43.63 -5.17
N GLY A 28 -50.18 -42.81 -5.04
CA GLY A 28 -50.06 -41.36 -5.00
C GLY A 28 -49.19 -40.87 -3.83
N VAL A 29 -49.43 -41.40 -2.63
CA VAL A 29 -48.65 -41.04 -1.42
C VAL A 29 -47.19 -41.47 -1.56
N THR A 30 -46.91 -42.70 -2.00
CA THR A 30 -45.54 -43.18 -2.18
C THR A 30 -44.80 -42.41 -3.27
N GLY A 31 -45.50 -42.01 -4.34
CA GLY A 31 -44.93 -41.17 -5.39
C GLY A 31 -44.54 -39.79 -4.85
N VAL A 32 -45.42 -39.14 -4.09
CA VAL A 32 -45.14 -37.84 -3.47
C VAL A 32 -43.99 -37.94 -2.47
N VAL A 33 -43.97 -38.95 -1.61
CA VAL A 33 -42.87 -39.16 -0.65
C VAL A 33 -41.55 -39.40 -1.36
N GLY A 34 -41.53 -40.22 -2.41
CA GLY A 34 -40.34 -40.47 -3.23
C GLY A 34 -39.80 -39.21 -3.90
N LEU A 35 -40.69 -38.34 -4.40
CA LEU A 35 -40.31 -37.05 -4.98
C LEU A 35 -39.71 -36.11 -3.94
N ILE A 36 -40.29 -36.04 -2.74
CA ILE A 36 -39.77 -35.21 -1.64
C ILE A 36 -38.37 -35.70 -1.22
N LEU A 37 -38.19 -37.02 -1.04
CA LEU A 37 -36.91 -37.60 -0.65
C LEU A 37 -35.83 -37.39 -1.73
N SER A 38 -36.19 -37.55 -3.01
CA SER A 38 -35.30 -37.26 -4.14
C SER A 38 -34.84 -35.80 -4.14
N MET A 39 -35.78 -34.87 -3.94
CA MET A 39 -35.46 -33.43 -3.87
C MET A 39 -34.51 -33.12 -2.70
N VAL A 40 -34.74 -33.69 -1.52
CA VAL A 40 -33.87 -33.50 -0.35
C VAL A 40 -32.46 -34.05 -0.62
N PHE A 41 -32.35 -35.25 -1.21
CA PHE A 41 -31.05 -35.88 -1.48
C PHE A 41 -30.25 -35.12 -2.54
N ILE A 42 -30.91 -34.62 -3.58
CA ILE A 42 -30.30 -33.75 -4.61
C ILE A 42 -29.82 -32.45 -3.98
N VAL A 43 -30.64 -31.79 -3.16
CA VAL A 43 -30.26 -30.53 -2.49
C VAL A 43 -29.09 -30.74 -1.53
N GLN A 44 -29.07 -31.83 -0.77
CA GLN A 44 -27.96 -32.16 0.12
C GLN A 44 -26.68 -32.49 -0.65
N GLY A 45 -26.77 -33.29 -1.72
CA GLY A 45 -25.63 -33.66 -2.56
C GLY A 45 -25.02 -32.48 -3.32
N ILE A 46 -25.83 -31.51 -3.73
CA ILE A 46 -25.33 -30.27 -4.36
C ILE A 46 -24.69 -29.34 -3.31
N ARG A 47 -25.21 -29.27 -2.07
CA ARG A 47 -24.68 -28.38 -1.04
C ARG A 47 -23.39 -28.88 -0.41
N ALA A 48 -23.27 -30.19 -0.16
CA ALA A 48 -22.14 -30.79 0.57
C ALA A 48 -20.74 -30.41 0.06
N PRO A 49 -20.42 -30.40 -1.26
CA PRO A 49 -19.09 -30.06 -1.74
C PRO A 49 -18.75 -28.56 -1.70
N PHE A 50 -19.73 -27.68 -1.48
CA PHE A 50 -19.51 -26.22 -1.47
C PHE A 50 -19.54 -25.60 -0.07
N ILE A 51 -19.54 -26.42 0.99
CA ILE A 51 -19.38 -25.92 2.36
C ILE A 51 -17.89 -25.64 2.59
N VAL A 52 -17.45 -24.45 2.22
CA VAL A 52 -16.13 -23.95 2.61
C VAL A 52 -16.23 -23.44 4.06
N SER A 53 -15.78 -24.26 5.02
CA SER A 53 -15.53 -23.78 6.38
C SER A 53 -14.21 -23.02 6.40
N TYR A 54 -14.29 -21.70 6.24
CA TYR A 54 -13.15 -20.82 6.52
C TYR A 54 -13.01 -20.64 8.03
N SER A 55 -11.86 -21.03 8.57
CA SER A 55 -11.53 -20.97 9.99
C SER A 55 -10.54 -19.84 10.34
N GLY A 56 -10.26 -18.92 9.41
CA GLY A 56 -9.38 -17.78 9.65
C GLY A 56 -10.13 -16.51 10.01
N ASP A 57 -9.36 -15.44 10.24
CA ASP A 57 -9.89 -14.11 10.54
C ASP A 57 -10.59 -13.51 9.33
N ARG A 58 -11.84 -13.06 9.54
CA ARG A 58 -12.68 -12.50 8.47
C ARG A 58 -12.38 -11.02 8.28
N PHE A 59 -11.32 -10.71 7.53
CA PHE A 59 -11.13 -9.35 7.01
C PHE A 59 -12.11 -9.12 5.86
N THR A 60 -12.98 -8.11 5.95
CA THR A 60 -13.95 -7.81 4.89
C THR A 60 -13.30 -7.04 3.74
N THR A 61 -12.19 -6.35 4.02
CA THR A 61 -11.41 -5.58 3.05
C THR A 61 -9.90 -5.69 3.30
N THR A 62 -9.09 -5.39 2.28
CA THR A 62 -7.62 -5.31 2.43
C THR A 62 -7.19 -4.22 3.41
N SER A 63 -7.92 -3.10 3.48
CA SER A 63 -7.59 -2.01 4.40
C SER A 63 -7.77 -2.40 5.86
N GLU A 64 -8.76 -3.22 6.20
CA GLU A 64 -8.94 -3.74 7.56
C GLU A 64 -7.78 -4.66 7.96
N ARG A 65 -7.36 -5.55 7.06
CA ARG A 65 -6.19 -6.43 7.28
C ARG A 65 -4.92 -5.62 7.53
N ASN A 66 -4.65 -4.65 6.66
CA ASN A 66 -3.46 -3.82 6.78
C ASN A 66 -3.48 -2.99 8.08
N ALA A 67 -4.66 -2.49 8.47
CA ALA A 67 -4.79 -1.76 9.73
C ALA A 67 -4.47 -2.65 10.94
N GLU A 68 -4.97 -3.89 10.96
CA GLU A 68 -4.68 -4.84 12.04
C GLU A 68 -3.22 -5.28 12.06
N GLU A 69 -2.60 -5.48 10.89
CA GLU A 69 -1.18 -5.80 10.77
C GLU A 69 -0.29 -4.67 11.30
N ILE A 70 -0.62 -3.41 10.98
CA ILE A 70 0.05 -2.23 11.54
C ILE A 70 -0.10 -2.20 13.07
N GLN A 71 -1.29 -2.48 13.61
CA GLN A 71 -1.48 -2.53 15.07
C GLN A 71 -0.65 -3.65 15.71
N LYS A 72 -0.56 -4.80 15.05
CA LYS A 72 0.28 -5.91 15.51
C LYS A 72 1.74 -5.51 15.54
N GLN A 73 2.27 -4.89 14.48
CA GLN A 73 3.66 -4.41 14.44
C GLN A 73 3.95 -3.37 15.54
N LYS A 74 3.00 -2.48 15.86
CA LYS A 74 3.14 -1.50 16.95
C LYS A 74 3.20 -2.09 18.36
N THR A 75 2.84 -3.35 18.51
CA THR A 75 2.83 -4.05 19.81
C THR A 75 3.77 -5.25 19.84
N THR A 76 4.43 -5.53 18.72
CA THR A 76 5.41 -6.61 18.58
C THR A 76 6.79 -5.98 18.55
N ASP A 77 7.72 -6.63 19.22
CA ASP A 77 9.15 -6.33 19.27
C ASP A 77 9.80 -7.70 19.00
N THR A 78 10.20 -7.92 17.74
CA THR A 78 10.50 -9.25 17.23
C THR A 78 11.90 -9.74 17.62
N ASP A 79 12.88 -8.85 17.72
CA ASP A 79 14.23 -9.16 18.18
C ASP A 79 14.49 -8.84 19.66
N GLY A 80 13.59 -8.10 20.31
CA GLY A 80 13.61 -7.86 21.75
C GLY A 80 14.55 -6.75 22.18
N ASP A 81 14.93 -5.84 21.28
CA ASP A 81 15.83 -4.72 21.57
C ASP A 81 15.11 -3.57 22.31
N GLY A 82 13.77 -3.61 22.34
CA GLY A 82 12.90 -2.64 23.01
C GLY A 82 12.41 -1.51 22.10
N ILE A 83 12.49 -1.67 20.78
CA ILE A 83 11.76 -0.91 19.76
C ILE A 83 10.66 -1.83 19.22
N ASN A 84 9.53 -1.27 18.78
CA ASN A 84 8.50 -2.10 18.13
C ASN A 84 8.77 -2.19 16.62
N ASP A 85 8.38 -3.31 16.00
CA ASP A 85 8.63 -3.59 14.58
C ASP A 85 8.14 -2.45 13.66
N TYR A 86 7.07 -1.75 14.06
CA TYR A 86 6.53 -0.65 13.27
C TYR A 86 7.47 0.56 13.25
N ASP A 87 8.03 0.95 14.40
CA ASP A 87 8.94 2.08 14.51
C ASP A 87 10.28 1.78 13.86
N GLU A 88 10.77 0.55 13.95
CA GLU A 88 11.97 0.11 13.24
C GLU A 88 11.81 0.27 11.72
N LEU A 89 10.73 -0.25 11.14
CA LEU A 89 10.50 -0.18 9.69
C LEU A 89 10.21 1.24 9.19
N ASN A 90 9.46 2.04 9.96
CA ASN A 90 8.88 3.30 9.46
C ASN A 90 9.58 4.57 10.00
N VAL A 91 10.24 4.50 11.15
CA VAL A 91 10.88 5.66 11.81
C VAL A 91 12.40 5.56 11.69
N PHE A 92 12.98 4.48 12.18
CA PHE A 92 14.44 4.32 12.28
C PHE A 92 15.07 3.66 11.05
N ARG A 93 14.26 3.01 10.22
CA ARG A 93 14.69 2.23 9.04
C ARG A 93 15.67 1.10 9.40
N THR A 94 15.53 0.57 10.60
CA THR A 94 16.28 -0.57 11.13
C THR A 94 15.58 -1.89 10.82
N SER A 95 16.18 -3.01 11.19
CA SER A 95 15.70 -4.36 10.92
C SER A 95 14.99 -4.96 12.15
N PRO A 96 13.68 -5.26 12.08
CA PRO A 96 12.92 -5.90 13.19
C PRO A 96 13.36 -7.29 13.62
N TYR A 97 14.38 -7.83 12.98
CA TYR A 97 14.89 -9.18 13.24
C TYR A 97 16.32 -9.15 13.78
N LEU A 98 16.90 -7.97 13.95
CA LEU A 98 18.28 -7.75 14.35
C LEU A 98 18.31 -6.62 15.37
N ALA A 99 18.57 -6.98 16.62
CA ALA A 99 18.71 -5.98 17.69
C ALA A 99 19.81 -4.95 17.39
N ASP A 100 20.79 -5.31 16.57
CA ASP A 100 21.90 -4.47 16.08
C ASP A 100 21.88 -4.52 14.55
N SER A 101 21.30 -3.47 13.93
CA SER A 101 21.02 -3.43 12.51
C SER A 101 22.25 -3.21 11.63
N ASP A 102 23.27 -2.53 12.15
CA ASP A 102 24.52 -2.28 11.42
C ASP A 102 25.70 -3.18 11.83
N SER A 103 25.47 -4.03 12.82
CA SER A 103 26.37 -5.08 13.30
C SER A 103 27.66 -4.56 13.94
N ASP A 104 27.61 -3.43 14.63
CA ASP A 104 28.77 -2.84 15.29
C ASP A 104 28.91 -3.21 16.78
N GLY A 105 27.93 -3.91 17.33
CA GLY A 105 27.88 -4.40 18.70
C GLY A 105 27.03 -3.57 19.65
N PHE A 106 26.33 -2.53 19.18
CA PHE A 106 25.33 -1.79 19.95
C PHE A 106 23.93 -2.08 19.44
N ASP A 107 22.98 -2.28 20.36
CA ASP A 107 21.59 -2.46 19.92
C ASP A 107 21.00 -1.13 19.42
N ASP A 108 20.13 -1.17 18.43
CA ASP A 108 19.50 0.00 17.80
C ASP A 108 18.86 0.93 18.85
N ASN A 109 18.17 0.36 19.84
CA ASN A 109 17.56 1.13 20.93
C ASN A 109 18.60 1.86 21.81
N GLN A 110 19.78 1.27 22.02
CA GLN A 110 20.85 1.90 22.79
C GLN A 110 21.41 3.10 22.04
N GLU A 111 21.58 2.96 20.73
CA GLU A 111 22.06 4.02 19.86
C GLU A 111 21.07 5.17 19.76
N ILE A 112 19.79 4.86 19.57
CA ILE A 112 18.71 5.87 19.54
C ILE A 112 18.66 6.65 20.86
N LYS A 113 18.75 5.97 22.01
CA LYS A 113 18.79 6.62 23.34
C LYS A 113 20.03 7.50 23.53
N SER A 114 21.13 7.15 22.87
CA SER A 114 22.38 7.88 22.91
C SER A 114 22.45 9.01 21.87
N GLY A 115 21.49 9.09 20.95
CA GLY A 115 21.44 10.07 19.86
C GLY A 115 22.29 9.70 18.64
N ASN A 116 22.76 8.45 18.57
CA ASN A 116 23.53 7.91 17.44
C ASN A 116 22.60 7.50 16.29
N ASP A 117 23.17 6.97 15.20
CA ASP A 117 22.42 6.36 14.11
C ASP A 117 22.38 4.85 14.29
N PRO A 118 21.21 4.21 14.46
CA PRO A 118 21.14 2.75 14.54
C PRO A 118 21.44 2.02 13.22
N ASN A 119 21.80 2.76 12.17
CA ASN A 119 22.25 2.21 10.90
C ASN A 119 23.68 2.65 10.56
N CYS A 120 24.39 3.28 11.50
CA CYS A 120 25.77 3.69 11.29
C CYS A 120 26.71 3.16 12.37
N PRO A 121 27.65 2.27 11.99
CA PRO A 121 28.60 1.73 12.94
C PRO A 121 29.40 2.85 13.61
N VAL A 122 29.66 2.73 14.92
CA VAL A 122 30.32 3.72 15.79
C VAL A 122 31.69 4.19 15.26
N ASP A 123 32.37 3.38 14.44
CA ASP A 123 33.67 3.70 13.83
C ASP A 123 33.58 4.14 12.35
N GLN A 124 32.38 4.44 11.85
CA GLN A 124 32.15 4.88 10.46
C GLN A 124 31.47 6.25 10.38
N ASN A 125 31.72 6.94 9.27
CA ASN A 125 31.02 8.19 8.94
C ASN A 125 29.97 7.89 7.86
N CYS A 126 28.73 7.64 8.29
CA CYS A 126 27.60 7.35 7.39
C CYS A 126 26.89 8.62 6.92
N GLY A 127 27.62 9.73 6.80
CA GLY A 127 27.06 11.00 6.34
C GLY A 127 26.19 11.70 7.38
N ARG A 128 26.20 11.25 8.64
CA ARG A 128 25.67 12.03 9.76
C ARG A 128 26.55 13.26 9.93
N ALA A 129 25.96 14.43 9.68
CA ALA A 129 26.50 15.73 10.03
C ALA A 129 26.53 15.97 11.56
N SER A 130 26.86 14.95 12.36
CA SER A 130 27.00 15.09 13.80
C SER A 130 28.40 15.61 14.12
N ASP A 131 28.43 16.82 14.67
CA ASP A 131 29.56 17.56 15.27
C ASP A 131 30.36 18.55 14.39
N ALA A 132 29.69 19.41 13.62
CA ALA A 132 30.24 20.73 13.29
C ALA A 132 29.85 21.81 14.31
N GLY A 133 30.06 21.49 15.59
CA GLY A 133 30.23 22.48 16.65
C GLY A 133 31.70 22.88 16.82
N VAL A 134 32.49 22.97 15.74
CA VAL A 134 33.90 23.42 15.79
C VAL A 134 34.19 24.25 14.54
N ASN A 135 34.72 25.45 14.76
CA ASN A 135 35.40 26.30 13.80
C ASN A 135 36.65 25.59 13.22
N ASN A 136 36.46 24.49 12.49
CA ASN A 136 37.51 23.74 11.83
C ASN A 136 37.29 23.85 10.31
N PRO A 137 38.17 24.54 9.55
CA PRO A 137 37.98 24.80 8.12
C PRO A 137 37.93 23.54 7.24
N LEU A 138 38.21 22.37 7.81
CA LEU A 138 38.42 21.13 7.06
C LEU A 138 37.13 20.33 6.78
N ILE A 139 35.99 20.69 7.37
CA ILE A 139 34.67 20.14 6.99
C ILE A 139 33.91 21.10 6.06
N ALA A 140 34.18 22.41 6.17
CA ALA A 140 33.64 23.39 5.23
C ALA A 140 34.21 23.15 3.83
N SER A 141 35.50 22.84 3.69
CA SER A 141 36.13 22.70 2.37
C SER A 141 35.56 21.55 1.52
N ASP A 142 35.16 20.41 2.09
CA ASP A 142 34.75 19.23 1.29
C ASP A 142 33.24 19.20 0.96
N LEU A 143 32.40 19.94 1.71
CA LEU A 143 30.99 20.18 1.35
C LEU A 143 30.78 21.47 0.54
N THR A 144 31.65 22.48 0.67
CA THR A 144 31.61 23.68 -0.19
C THR A 144 32.25 23.49 -1.56
N ASP A 145 33.16 22.51 -1.72
CA ASP A 145 33.71 22.16 -3.03
C ASP A 145 32.74 21.35 -3.92
N LYS A 146 31.61 20.85 -3.37
CA LYS A 146 30.63 20.03 -4.11
C LYS A 146 29.22 20.60 -4.18
N LEU A 147 28.95 21.75 -3.55
CA LEU A 147 27.70 22.49 -3.69
C LEU A 147 28.04 23.93 -4.10
N PRO A 148 27.74 24.37 -5.33
CA PRO A 148 28.10 25.69 -5.84
C PRO A 148 27.20 26.81 -5.29
N PHE A 149 26.76 26.72 -4.04
CA PHE A 149 25.71 27.58 -3.47
C PHE A 149 26.22 28.64 -2.46
N GLU A 150 27.53 28.88 -2.34
CA GLU A 150 28.06 29.78 -1.28
C GLU A 150 28.29 31.25 -1.68
N GLU A 151 28.04 31.68 -2.92
CA GLU A 151 28.38 33.06 -3.34
C GLU A 151 27.23 33.87 -3.95
N SER A 152 26.00 33.38 -3.90
CA SER A 152 24.84 34.23 -4.17
C SER A 152 24.18 34.53 -2.85
N GLY A 153 24.34 35.76 -2.34
CA GLY A 153 23.76 36.27 -1.09
C GLY A 153 22.22 36.20 -1.07
N LEU A 154 21.70 34.98 -1.04
CA LEU A 154 20.31 34.64 -1.17
C LEU A 154 19.70 34.81 0.22
N ASN A 155 18.95 35.88 0.40
CA ASN A 155 18.16 36.09 1.59
C ASN A 155 17.11 34.97 1.66
N THR A 156 17.33 33.99 2.55
CA THR A 156 16.56 32.75 2.73
C THR A 156 15.20 32.94 3.41
N GLN A 157 14.67 34.16 3.46
CA GLN A 157 13.32 34.41 3.99
C GLN A 157 12.27 34.05 2.94
N ILE A 158 11.85 32.79 2.96
CA ILE A 158 10.72 32.29 2.16
C ILE A 158 9.41 32.64 2.88
N ASN A 159 8.76 33.71 2.45
CA ASN A 159 7.51 34.15 3.05
C ASN A 159 6.29 33.69 2.24
N ASP A 160 6.43 33.67 0.92
CA ASP A 160 5.40 33.27 -0.03
C ASP A 160 5.91 32.36 -1.16
N ALA A 161 4.99 31.87 -1.99
CA ALA A 161 5.30 30.97 -3.11
C ALA A 161 6.03 31.68 -4.27
N GLY A 162 5.92 33.00 -4.38
CA GLY A 162 6.68 33.78 -5.35
C GLY A 162 8.15 33.88 -4.98
N ASP A 163 8.47 33.90 -3.67
CA ASP A 163 9.85 33.80 -3.20
C ASP A 163 10.48 32.46 -3.63
N VAL A 164 9.73 31.35 -3.49
CA VAL A 164 10.17 30.02 -3.93
C VAL A 164 10.42 30.01 -5.44
N GLU A 165 9.51 30.56 -6.25
CA GLU A 165 9.67 30.63 -7.71
C GLU A 165 10.91 31.47 -8.11
N ASN A 166 11.15 32.58 -7.42
CA ASN A 166 12.32 33.43 -7.65
C ASN A 166 13.65 32.77 -7.23
N LEU A 167 13.65 31.94 -6.18
CA LEU A 167 14.83 31.15 -5.80
C LEU A 167 15.07 30.03 -6.81
N LEU A 168 14.03 29.28 -7.19
CA LEU A 168 14.19 28.16 -8.09
C LEU A 168 14.56 28.62 -9.51
N GLY A 169 14.10 29.80 -9.92
CA GLY A 169 14.49 30.45 -11.18
C GLY A 169 15.98 30.85 -11.24
N GLN A 170 16.68 30.92 -10.10
CA GLN A 170 18.11 31.26 -10.04
C GLN A 170 19.04 30.05 -10.18
N LEU A 171 18.53 28.82 -10.19
CA LEU A 171 19.36 27.63 -10.39
C LEU A 171 20.05 27.65 -11.77
N THR A 172 21.30 27.19 -11.83
CA THR A 172 22.02 27.02 -13.10
C THR A 172 21.58 25.73 -13.80
N ASN A 173 21.91 25.58 -15.09
CA ASN A 173 21.58 24.34 -15.81
C ASN A 173 22.31 23.13 -15.21
N ASP A 174 23.49 23.34 -14.65
CA ASP A 174 24.29 22.27 -14.04
C ASP A 174 23.71 21.82 -12.71
N ASP A 175 23.13 22.76 -11.93
CA ASP A 175 22.38 22.42 -10.70
C ASP A 175 21.12 21.61 -11.02
N ILE A 176 20.42 21.96 -12.10
CA ILE A 176 19.23 21.23 -12.55
C ILE A 176 19.63 19.81 -12.98
N ARG A 177 20.74 19.63 -13.70
CA ARG A 177 21.26 18.30 -14.06
C ARG A 177 21.58 17.45 -12.84
N ALA A 178 22.25 18.04 -11.85
CA ALA A 178 22.57 17.35 -10.59
C ALA A 178 21.30 16.92 -9.85
N ALA A 179 20.27 17.77 -9.80
CA ALA A 179 18.99 17.44 -9.20
C ALA A 179 18.27 16.28 -9.93
N LEU A 180 18.33 16.25 -11.27
CA LEU A 180 17.72 15.18 -12.07
C LEU A 180 18.42 13.83 -11.84
N LEU A 181 19.75 13.82 -11.72
CA LEU A 181 20.52 12.61 -11.36
C LEU A 181 20.11 12.07 -9.98
N GLN A 182 19.92 12.96 -9.01
CA GLN A 182 19.50 12.57 -7.66
C GLN A 182 18.10 11.97 -7.60
N GLN A 183 17.21 12.37 -8.53
CA GLN A 183 15.88 11.77 -8.69
C GLN A 183 15.91 10.43 -9.44
N GLY A 184 17.10 9.90 -9.76
CA GLY A 184 17.29 8.59 -10.37
C GLY A 184 17.16 8.59 -11.90
N ILE A 185 17.27 9.74 -12.55
CA ILE A 185 17.34 9.81 -14.01
C ILE A 185 18.77 9.49 -14.44
N ASP A 186 18.93 8.54 -15.36
CA ASP A 186 20.24 8.12 -15.85
C ASP A 186 21.02 9.25 -16.54
N GLN A 187 22.33 9.33 -16.27
CA GLN A 187 23.26 10.30 -16.86
C GLN A 187 23.17 10.37 -18.39
N THR A 188 23.01 9.22 -19.05
CA THR A 188 22.90 9.14 -20.52
C THR A 188 21.67 9.84 -21.08
N THR A 189 20.60 9.94 -20.28
CA THR A 189 19.36 10.64 -20.65
C THR A 189 19.52 12.13 -20.43
N ILE A 190 20.22 12.54 -19.37
CA ILE A 190 20.48 13.95 -19.05
C ILE A 190 21.46 14.56 -20.05
N ASP A 191 22.50 13.82 -20.43
CA ASP A 191 23.49 14.24 -21.43
C ASP A 191 22.90 14.31 -22.85
N ALA A 192 21.80 13.60 -23.09
CA ALA A 192 21.07 13.66 -24.35
C ALA A 192 20.17 14.91 -24.48
N LEU A 193 19.92 15.62 -23.38
CA LEU A 193 19.13 16.85 -23.36
C LEU A 193 20.06 18.08 -23.46
N SER A 194 19.72 19.00 -24.35
CA SER A 194 20.43 20.27 -24.44
C SER A 194 20.11 21.17 -23.24
N ASP A 195 21.01 22.10 -22.92
CA ASP A 195 20.84 23.14 -21.90
C ASP A 195 19.50 23.90 -22.01
N ALA A 196 19.05 24.15 -23.24
CA ALA A 196 17.78 24.82 -23.50
C ALA A 196 16.59 23.92 -23.14
N GLU A 197 16.64 22.64 -23.53
CA GLU A 197 15.58 21.68 -23.22
C GLU A 197 15.47 21.39 -21.72
N ILE A 198 16.61 21.32 -21.02
CA ILE A 198 16.64 21.16 -19.56
C ILE A 198 16.00 22.37 -18.87
N ARG A 199 16.33 23.57 -19.33
CA ARG A 199 15.77 24.80 -18.77
C ARG A 199 14.27 24.91 -19.05
N ASP A 200 13.83 24.56 -20.25
CA ASP A 200 12.41 24.60 -20.63
C ASP A 200 11.60 23.54 -19.86
N LEU A 201 12.13 22.34 -19.69
CA LEU A 201 11.50 21.28 -18.88
C LEU A 201 11.37 21.70 -17.42
N PHE A 202 12.44 22.27 -16.85
CA PHE A 202 12.45 22.74 -15.47
C PHE A 202 11.44 23.87 -15.25
N ASN A 203 11.43 24.89 -16.13
CA ASN A 203 10.48 26.00 -16.04
C ASN A 203 9.02 25.52 -16.20
N SER A 204 8.78 24.54 -17.08
CA SER A 204 7.45 23.96 -17.27
C SER A 204 6.99 23.20 -16.02
N ALA A 205 7.89 22.43 -15.39
CA ALA A 205 7.61 21.73 -14.14
C ALA A 205 7.34 22.70 -12.98
N LEU A 206 8.10 23.79 -12.87
CA LEU A 206 7.85 24.83 -11.88
C LEU A 206 6.47 25.48 -12.07
N GLN A 207 6.10 25.77 -13.31
CA GLN A 207 4.79 26.34 -13.62
C GLN A 207 3.65 25.39 -13.26
N GLU A 208 3.81 24.08 -13.48
CA GLU A 208 2.83 23.06 -13.10
C GLU A 208 2.72 22.89 -11.57
N LEU A 209 3.85 22.93 -10.85
CA LEU A 209 3.89 22.90 -9.38
C LEU A 209 3.27 24.15 -8.75
N ALA A 210 3.49 25.32 -9.35
CA ALA A 210 2.84 26.56 -8.95
C ALA A 210 1.32 26.50 -9.22
N ALA A 211 0.90 26.03 -10.40
CA ALA A 211 -0.51 25.93 -10.79
C ALA A 211 -1.29 24.88 -9.97
N SER A 212 -0.64 23.78 -9.58
CA SER A 212 -1.25 22.74 -8.74
C SER A 212 -1.38 23.15 -7.27
N GLY A 213 -0.77 24.25 -6.85
CA GLY A 213 -0.79 24.72 -5.46
C GLY A 213 0.09 23.90 -4.52
N ALA A 214 0.84 22.91 -5.03
CA ALA A 214 1.72 22.06 -4.24
C ALA A 214 2.76 22.87 -3.45
N ILE A 215 3.29 23.95 -4.05
CA ILE A 215 4.23 24.87 -3.39
C ILE A 215 3.57 25.52 -2.16
N ASN A 216 2.31 25.94 -2.25
CA ASN A 216 1.59 26.54 -1.14
C ASN A 216 1.32 25.53 -0.02
N ASP A 217 1.08 24.27 -0.33
CA ASP A 217 0.84 23.22 0.66
C ASP A 217 2.13 22.80 1.37
N ILE A 218 3.26 22.74 0.67
CA ILE A 218 4.60 22.56 1.27
C ILE A 218 4.92 23.71 2.22
N LEU A 219 4.63 24.97 1.83
CA LEU A 219 4.84 26.13 2.69
C LEU A 219 3.95 26.14 3.94
N LYS A 220 2.75 25.57 3.87
CA LYS A 220 1.91 25.39 5.08
C LYS A 220 2.47 24.33 6.01
N GLN A 221 2.97 23.23 5.47
CA GLN A 221 3.58 22.15 6.26
C GLN A 221 4.87 22.60 6.94
N ALA A 222 5.68 23.42 6.27
CA ALA A 222 6.93 23.96 6.82
C ALA A 222 6.75 25.03 7.92
N LYS A 223 5.53 25.59 8.08
CA LYS A 223 5.20 26.59 9.12
C LYS A 223 4.46 26.00 10.33
N GLN A 224 4.24 24.69 10.36
CA GLN A 224 3.70 23.95 11.51
C GLN A 224 4.84 23.29 12.30
#